data_AF-A0A521QVR8-F1
#
_entry.id   AF-A0A521QVR8-F1
#
_cell.length_a   1.000
_cell.length_b   1.000
_cell.length_c   1.000
_cell.angle_alpha   90.00
_cell.angle_beta   90.00
_cell.angle_gamma   90.00
#
_symmetry.space_group_name_H-M   'P 1'
#
loop_
_entity.id
_entity.type
_entity.pdbx_description
1 polymer ?
#
loop_
_entity_poly.entity_id
_entity_poly.type
_entity_poly.pdbx_seq_one_letter_code
_entity_poly.pdbx_strand_id
1 'polypeptide(L)'
;MDVLNKHGVKGTIDTNGLAAQKFSDVVKELHRAGHEIVGHGWANDIPLDSLDREKEKQTIKETLNAISSITGQRPIGWVSPGHRITDHTFHFLVEERIIWTGDMPGDDVPYHRDINGEPLVIMPRLDYANDLGLVFRPKNPPSVYFESYRTAFDQLYAEGAAGSPKLMDALVHAHVGGRPNIIGVFEQCIRYAKGFTDVWFCTKGEIAKWYLERYVKRA
;
A
#
# COMPACT_ATOMS: atom_id res chain seq x y z
N MET A 1 8.91 11.75 5.62
CA MET A 1 9.68 10.49 5.60
C MET A 1 10.60 10.33 6.80
N ASP A 2 11.05 11.41 7.42
CA ASP A 2 11.98 11.42 8.57
C ASP A 2 11.60 10.44 9.70
N VAL A 3 10.31 10.32 10.02
CA VAL A 3 9.83 9.34 11.01
C VAL A 3 10.19 7.90 10.62
N LEU A 4 9.95 7.49 9.38
CA LEU A 4 10.29 6.15 8.91
C LEU A 4 11.81 5.91 8.96
N ASN A 5 12.60 6.90 8.54
CA ASN A 5 14.06 6.84 8.58
C ASN A 5 14.60 6.74 10.02
N LYS A 6 14.08 7.57 10.95
CA LYS A 6 14.42 7.55 12.37
C LYS A 6 14.22 6.17 12.99
N HIS A 7 13.21 5.45 12.54
CA HIS A 7 12.90 4.10 13.02
C HIS A 7 13.45 2.99 12.13
N GLY A 8 14.17 3.28 11.05
CA GLY A 8 14.70 2.25 10.15
C GLY A 8 13.61 1.38 9.51
N VAL A 9 12.38 1.91 9.35
CA VAL A 9 11.24 1.21 8.77
C VAL A 9 11.07 1.63 7.31
N LYS A 10 10.74 0.69 6.43
CA LYS A 10 10.37 0.96 5.04
C LYS A 10 8.86 0.97 4.88
N GLY A 11 8.39 1.61 3.82
CA GLY A 11 6.98 1.78 3.53
C GLY A 11 6.73 1.56 2.05
N THR A 12 5.49 1.20 1.74
CA THR A 12 4.97 1.15 0.37
C THR A 12 4.33 2.50 0.06
N ILE A 13 4.74 3.11 -1.05
CA ILE A 13 4.35 4.47 -1.44
C ILE A 13 3.51 4.42 -2.71
N ASP A 14 2.21 4.59 -2.52
CA ASP A 14 1.22 4.69 -3.59
C ASP A 14 1.44 5.98 -4.37
N THR A 15 1.94 5.85 -5.60
CA THR A 15 2.44 6.98 -6.39
C THR A 15 1.62 7.15 -7.66
N ASN A 16 0.92 8.28 -7.77
CA ASN A 16 0.22 8.62 -9.01
C ASN A 16 1.21 9.02 -10.12
N GLY A 17 0.86 8.78 -11.38
CA GLY A 17 1.70 9.15 -12.53
C GLY A 17 1.98 10.65 -12.62
N LEU A 18 0.98 11.51 -12.37
CA LEU A 18 1.15 12.96 -12.36
C LEU A 18 2.05 13.43 -11.21
N ALA A 19 1.96 12.80 -10.04
CA ALA A 19 2.84 13.11 -8.91
C ALA A 19 4.29 12.70 -9.21
N ALA A 20 4.48 11.54 -9.85
CA ALA A 20 5.79 11.09 -10.31
C ALA A 20 6.42 12.10 -11.28
N GLN A 21 5.66 12.64 -12.23
CA GLN A 21 6.17 13.66 -13.15
C GLN A 21 6.50 14.98 -12.47
N LYS A 22 5.61 15.49 -11.61
CA LYS A 22 5.76 16.81 -10.97
C LYS A 22 6.81 16.83 -9.87
N PHE A 23 6.99 15.72 -9.18
CA PHE A 23 7.85 15.60 -8.00
C PHE A 23 8.84 14.44 -8.16
N SER A 24 9.44 14.35 -9.34
CA SER A 24 10.34 13.25 -9.72
C SER A 24 11.53 13.09 -8.77
N ASP A 25 12.12 14.19 -8.31
CA ASP A 25 13.21 14.16 -7.32
C ASP A 25 12.78 13.49 -6.02
N VAL A 26 11.56 13.78 -5.53
CA VAL A 26 11.01 13.16 -4.32
C VAL A 26 10.81 11.66 -4.53
N VAL A 27 10.21 11.24 -5.64
CA VAL A 27 10.03 9.81 -5.95
C VAL A 27 11.38 9.08 -6.04
N LYS A 28 12.37 9.72 -6.66
CA LYS A 28 13.73 9.18 -6.77
C LYS A 28 14.39 9.02 -5.40
N GLU A 29 14.24 9.99 -4.50
CA GLU A 29 14.77 9.89 -3.14
C GLU A 29 14.07 8.81 -2.32
N LEU A 30 12.74 8.71 -2.41
CA LEU A 30 11.97 7.65 -1.76
C LEU A 30 12.45 6.27 -2.19
N HIS A 31 12.63 6.07 -3.50
CA HIS A 31 13.15 4.83 -4.04
C HIS A 31 14.59 4.54 -3.56
N ARG A 32 15.49 5.53 -3.63
CA ARG A 32 16.89 5.40 -3.13
C ARG A 32 16.96 5.08 -1.65
N ALA A 33 16.02 5.58 -0.86
CA ALA A 33 15.89 5.26 0.56
C ALA A 33 15.33 3.85 0.80
N GLY A 34 15.02 3.06 -0.24
CA GLY A 34 14.58 1.68 -0.13
C GLY A 34 13.09 1.52 0.17
N HIS A 35 12.28 2.57 -0.03
CA HIS A 35 10.83 2.43 0.00
C HIS A 35 10.35 1.74 -1.29
N GLU A 36 9.27 0.96 -1.18
CA GLU A 36 8.61 0.40 -2.35
C GLU A 36 7.78 1.50 -3.01
N ILE A 37 7.93 1.70 -4.32
CA ILE A 37 7.12 2.65 -5.09
C ILE A 37 6.14 1.85 -5.95
N VAL A 38 4.84 2.08 -5.76
CA VAL A 38 3.77 1.37 -6.47
C VAL A 38 2.90 2.30 -7.30
N GLY A 39 2.23 1.76 -8.31
CA GLY A 39 1.33 2.54 -9.15
C GLY A 39 0.04 2.89 -8.42
N HIS A 40 -0.40 4.13 -8.55
CA HIS A 40 -1.66 4.62 -7.96
C HIS A 40 -2.53 5.38 -8.96
N GLY A 41 -2.71 4.89 -10.18
CA GLY A 41 -3.42 5.63 -11.23
C GLY A 41 -2.71 6.91 -11.69
N TRP A 42 -3.26 7.60 -12.70
CA TRP A 42 -2.61 8.82 -13.21
C TRP A 42 -2.76 10.01 -12.26
N ALA A 43 -3.96 10.19 -11.70
CA ALA A 43 -4.29 11.18 -10.69
C ALA A 43 -5.44 10.68 -9.81
N ASN A 44 -5.56 11.19 -8.58
CA ASN A 44 -6.55 10.69 -7.61
C ASN A 44 -8.01 10.98 -8.00
N ASP A 45 -8.24 11.98 -8.85
CA ASP A 45 -9.55 12.36 -9.38
C ASP A 45 -9.92 11.62 -10.67
N ILE A 46 -9.05 10.75 -11.19
CA ILE A 46 -9.28 9.93 -12.38
C ILE A 46 -9.31 8.46 -11.98
N PRO A 47 -10.45 7.93 -11.50
CA PRO A 47 -10.55 6.52 -11.17
C PRO A 47 -10.64 5.64 -12.41
N LEU A 48 -10.23 4.38 -12.27
CA LEU A 48 -10.24 3.43 -13.37
C LEU A 48 -11.66 3.10 -13.82
N ASP A 49 -12.62 3.01 -12.90
CA ASP A 49 -14.03 2.74 -13.20
C ASP A 49 -14.78 3.85 -13.97
N SER A 50 -14.17 5.04 -14.10
CA SER A 50 -14.71 6.13 -14.92
C SER A 50 -14.19 6.14 -16.36
N LEU A 51 -13.21 5.29 -16.66
CA LEU A 51 -12.54 5.24 -17.96
C LEU A 51 -13.15 4.15 -18.83
N ASP A 52 -13.08 4.33 -20.15
CA ASP A 52 -13.27 3.21 -21.06
C ASP A 52 -12.10 2.23 -20.94
N ARG A 53 -12.32 1.00 -21.44
CA ARG A 53 -11.37 -0.11 -21.32
C ARG A 53 -9.97 0.21 -21.85
N GLU A 54 -9.87 0.89 -22.99
CA GLU A 54 -8.58 1.20 -23.60
C GLU A 54 -7.86 2.31 -22.82
N LYS A 55 -8.61 3.31 -22.33
CA LYS A 55 -8.05 4.38 -21.53
C LYS A 55 -7.64 3.89 -20.14
N GLU A 56 -8.37 2.95 -19.56
CA GLU A 56 -7.98 2.26 -18.32
C GLU A 56 -6.63 1.56 -18.49
N LYS A 57 -6.51 0.68 -19.50
CA LYS A 57 -5.27 -0.03 -19.83
C LYS A 57 -4.10 0.93 -20.03
N GLN A 58 -4.32 1.99 -20.83
CA GLN A 58 -3.29 2.99 -21.10
C GLN A 58 -2.89 3.76 -19.83
N THR A 59 -3.85 4.10 -18.97
CA THR A 59 -3.62 4.82 -17.70
C THR A 59 -2.73 4.02 -16.76
N ILE A 60 -2.97 2.70 -16.64
CA ILE A 60 -2.12 1.79 -15.85
C ILE A 60 -0.70 1.81 -16.42
N LYS A 61 -0.55 1.55 -17.72
CA LYS A 61 0.75 1.50 -18.40
C LYS A 61 1.52 2.81 -18.29
N GLU A 62 0.89 3.95 -18.52
CA GLU A 62 1.50 5.29 -18.44
C GLU A 62 1.98 5.59 -17.02
N THR A 63 1.18 5.26 -16.01
CA THR A 63 1.55 5.44 -14.60
C THR A 63 2.80 4.63 -14.25
N LEU A 64 2.81 3.34 -14.64
CA LEU A 64 3.95 2.46 -14.39
C LEU A 64 5.21 2.91 -15.13
N ASN A 65 5.09 3.37 -16.37
CA ASN A 65 6.20 3.90 -17.15
C ASN A 65 6.76 5.20 -16.55
N ALA A 66 5.89 6.11 -16.10
CA ALA A 66 6.30 7.34 -15.45
C ALA A 66 7.17 7.05 -14.21
N ILE A 67 6.71 6.14 -13.34
CA ILE A 67 7.48 5.71 -12.16
C ILE A 67 8.80 5.04 -12.58
N SER A 68 8.74 4.09 -13.51
CA SER A 68 9.92 3.33 -13.97
C SER A 68 11.02 4.22 -14.54
N SER A 69 10.65 5.30 -15.24
CA SER A 69 11.62 6.25 -15.81
C SER A 69 12.42 7.03 -14.76
N ILE A 70 11.90 7.14 -13.54
CA ILE A 70 12.52 7.87 -12.42
C ILE A 70 13.32 6.91 -11.54
N THR A 71 12.75 5.75 -11.21
CA THR A 71 13.32 4.77 -10.29
C THR A 71 14.32 3.84 -10.99
N GLY A 72 14.19 3.64 -12.30
CA GLY A 72 14.90 2.58 -13.04
C GLY A 72 14.34 1.18 -12.78
N GLN A 73 13.31 1.05 -11.95
CA GLN A 73 12.67 -0.21 -11.60
C GLN A 73 11.18 -0.14 -11.89
N ARG A 74 10.67 -1.15 -12.60
CA ARG A 74 9.24 -1.28 -12.84
C ARG A 74 8.51 -1.63 -11.54
N PRO A 75 7.43 -0.91 -11.17
CA PRO A 75 6.63 -1.27 -10.01
C PRO A 75 6.08 -2.68 -10.14
N ILE A 76 6.00 -3.40 -9.02
CA ILE A 76 5.42 -4.74 -8.93
C ILE A 76 4.07 -4.76 -8.20
N GLY A 77 3.69 -3.62 -7.63
CA GLY A 77 2.46 -3.41 -6.88
C GLY A 77 1.60 -2.32 -7.50
N TRP A 78 0.30 -2.41 -7.25
CA TRP A 78 -0.69 -1.41 -7.66
C TRP A 78 -1.76 -1.22 -6.58
N VAL A 79 -2.21 0.01 -6.38
CA VAL A 79 -3.39 0.32 -5.57
C VAL A 79 -4.16 1.38 -6.35
N SER A 80 -5.43 1.17 -6.69
CA SER A 80 -6.19 2.14 -7.49
C SER A 80 -6.71 3.29 -6.62
N PRO A 81 -6.78 4.54 -7.15
CA PRO A 81 -7.40 5.64 -6.43
C PRO A 81 -8.82 5.32 -5.97
N GLY A 82 -9.03 5.37 -4.64
CA GLY A 82 -10.30 5.01 -4.03
C GLY A 82 -10.72 3.56 -4.22
N HIS A 83 -9.81 2.67 -4.63
CA HIS A 83 -10.07 1.26 -4.93
C HIS A 83 -11.18 1.08 -5.99
N ARG A 84 -11.31 2.07 -6.88
CA ARG A 84 -12.33 2.13 -7.93
C ARG A 84 -11.79 1.49 -9.20
N ILE A 85 -12.17 0.23 -9.39
CA ILE A 85 -11.67 -0.67 -10.44
C ILE A 85 -12.80 -1.23 -11.31
N THR A 86 -12.43 -1.83 -12.44
CA THR A 86 -13.31 -2.64 -13.28
C THR A 86 -12.87 -4.12 -13.22
N ASP A 87 -13.67 -5.03 -13.79
CA ASP A 87 -13.26 -6.44 -13.93
C ASP A 87 -12.05 -6.62 -14.86
N HIS A 88 -11.78 -5.64 -15.73
CA HIS A 88 -10.63 -5.67 -16.63
C HIS A 88 -9.33 -5.27 -15.93
N THR A 89 -9.41 -4.51 -14.83
CA THR A 89 -8.22 -4.00 -14.12
C THR A 89 -7.21 -5.09 -13.83
N PHE A 90 -7.63 -6.23 -13.25
CA PHE A 90 -6.72 -7.32 -12.89
C PHE A 90 -5.96 -7.91 -14.09
N HIS A 91 -6.62 -7.98 -15.25
CA HIS A 91 -6.00 -8.46 -16.48
C HIS A 91 -4.91 -7.49 -16.94
N PHE A 92 -5.18 -6.19 -16.90
CA PHE A 92 -4.20 -5.16 -17.27
C PHE A 92 -3.02 -5.10 -16.32
N LEU A 93 -3.26 -5.30 -15.01
CA LEU A 93 -2.18 -5.38 -14.02
C LEU A 93 -1.23 -6.54 -14.32
N VAL A 94 -1.77 -7.72 -14.61
CA VAL A 94 -0.98 -8.91 -14.96
C VAL A 94 -0.23 -8.73 -16.30
N GLU A 95 -0.87 -8.16 -17.33
CA GLU A 95 -0.21 -7.82 -18.60
C GLU A 95 1.02 -6.92 -18.38
N GLU A 96 0.96 -6.01 -17.40
CA GLU A 96 2.02 -5.08 -17.05
C GLU A 96 3.00 -5.63 -15.98
N ARG A 97 2.90 -6.93 -15.66
CA ARG A 97 3.72 -7.71 -14.72
C ARG A 97 3.63 -7.28 -13.25
N ILE A 98 2.48 -6.74 -12.85
CA ILE A 98 2.15 -6.50 -11.45
C ILE A 98 1.88 -7.85 -10.78
N ILE A 99 2.50 -8.06 -9.61
CA ILE A 99 2.38 -9.31 -8.86
C ILE A 99 1.43 -9.16 -7.67
N TRP A 100 1.13 -7.93 -7.25
CA TRP A 100 0.20 -7.69 -6.16
C TRP A 100 -0.65 -6.43 -6.34
N THR A 101 -1.89 -6.46 -5.85
CA THR A 101 -2.77 -5.28 -5.77
C THR A 101 -3.43 -5.13 -4.40
N GLY A 102 -3.60 -3.87 -3.97
CA GLY A 102 -4.33 -3.48 -2.76
C GLY A 102 -5.82 -3.17 -2.98
N ASP A 103 -6.39 -3.52 -4.13
CA ASP A 103 -7.71 -3.02 -4.56
C ASP A 103 -8.92 -3.68 -3.92
N MET A 104 -8.75 -4.83 -3.26
CA MET A 104 -9.89 -5.58 -2.72
C MET A 104 -9.94 -5.52 -1.19
N PRO A 105 -11.15 -5.37 -0.60
CA PRO A 105 -11.34 -5.76 0.78
C PRO A 105 -11.17 -7.28 0.91
N GLY A 106 -10.92 -7.75 2.12
CA GLY A 106 -10.80 -9.17 2.42
C GLY A 106 -10.44 -9.42 3.88
N ASP A 107 -10.12 -10.68 4.17
CA ASP A 107 -9.61 -11.10 5.47
C ASP A 107 -8.22 -10.48 5.75
N ASP A 108 -7.72 -10.61 6.99
CA ASP A 108 -6.44 -10.03 7.42
C ASP A 108 -5.17 -10.74 6.88
N VAL A 109 -5.32 -11.56 5.84
CA VAL A 109 -4.23 -12.30 5.17
C VAL A 109 -4.27 -12.09 3.66
N PRO A 110 -3.11 -12.08 2.98
CA PRO A 110 -3.10 -12.07 1.53
C PRO A 110 -3.68 -13.37 0.98
N TYR A 111 -4.28 -13.28 -0.20
CA TYR A 111 -4.65 -14.42 -1.03
C TYR A 111 -4.17 -14.17 -2.47
N HIS A 112 -4.36 -15.11 -3.40
CA HIS A 112 -4.10 -14.84 -4.81
C HIS A 112 -5.31 -15.19 -5.68
N ARG A 113 -5.41 -14.52 -6.82
CA ARG A 113 -6.29 -14.89 -7.93
C ARG A 113 -5.44 -15.37 -9.08
N ASP A 114 -5.89 -16.42 -9.77
CA ASP A 114 -5.33 -16.82 -11.05
C ASP A 114 -5.97 -15.95 -12.14
N ILE A 115 -5.14 -15.23 -12.89
CA ILE A 115 -5.56 -14.42 -14.02
C ILE A 115 -4.86 -14.99 -15.26
N ASN A 116 -5.56 -15.87 -15.98
CA ASN A 116 -5.05 -16.54 -17.18
C ASN A 116 -3.73 -17.33 -16.95
N GLY A 117 -3.62 -18.02 -15.82
CA GLY A 117 -2.44 -18.82 -15.45
C GLY A 117 -1.36 -18.03 -14.71
N GLU A 118 -1.54 -16.72 -14.52
CA GLU A 118 -0.62 -15.88 -13.76
C GLU A 118 -1.21 -15.52 -12.39
N PRO A 119 -0.47 -15.75 -11.29
CA PRO A 119 -0.96 -15.44 -9.95
C PRO A 119 -0.83 -13.95 -9.64
N LEU A 120 -1.95 -13.31 -9.30
CA LEU A 120 -2.00 -11.94 -8.77
C LEU A 120 -2.33 -11.99 -7.28
N VAL A 121 -1.39 -11.56 -6.43
CA VAL A 121 -1.61 -11.47 -4.99
C VAL A 121 -2.56 -10.33 -4.68
N ILE A 122 -3.60 -10.62 -3.93
CA ILE A 122 -4.52 -9.63 -3.39
C ILE A 122 -4.08 -9.32 -1.97
N MET A 123 -3.55 -8.11 -1.78
CA MET A 123 -3.26 -7.54 -0.48
C MET A 123 -4.54 -6.91 0.05
N PRO A 124 -5.14 -7.41 1.15
CA PRO A 124 -6.42 -6.93 1.63
C PRO A 124 -6.32 -5.47 2.09
N ARG A 125 -7.33 -4.68 1.74
CA ARG A 125 -7.55 -3.35 2.32
C ARG A 125 -8.19 -3.49 3.70
N LEU A 126 -7.43 -3.13 4.74
CA LEU A 126 -7.84 -3.32 6.14
C LEU A 126 -8.44 -2.06 6.79
N ASP A 127 -7.91 -0.88 6.47
CA ASP A 127 -8.40 0.43 6.96
C ASP A 127 -8.52 0.57 8.50
N TYR A 128 -7.82 -0.25 9.28
CA TYR A 128 -7.82 -0.16 10.75
C TYR A 128 -7.25 1.18 11.25
N ALA A 129 -6.25 1.74 10.56
CA ALA A 129 -5.61 2.99 10.92
C ALA A 129 -5.35 3.83 9.67
N ASN A 130 -6.32 4.68 9.31
CA ASN A 130 -6.27 5.55 8.12
C ASN A 130 -6.51 7.02 8.52
N ASP A 131 -5.56 7.89 8.20
CA ASP A 131 -5.57 9.30 8.62
C ASP A 131 -6.67 10.13 7.94
N LEU A 132 -7.22 9.68 6.80
CA LEU A 132 -8.39 10.30 6.18
C LEU A 132 -9.61 10.25 7.08
N GLY A 133 -9.71 9.25 7.95
CA GLY A 133 -10.76 9.17 8.98
C GLY A 133 -10.74 10.37 9.93
N LEU A 134 -9.58 10.98 10.16
CA LEU A 134 -9.45 12.18 10.99
C LEU A 134 -9.91 13.45 10.26
N VAL A 135 -9.82 13.48 8.93
CA VAL A 135 -10.17 14.66 8.12
C VAL A 135 -11.64 14.64 7.70
N PHE A 136 -12.16 13.48 7.27
CA PHE A 136 -13.52 13.37 6.74
C PHE A 136 -14.58 13.11 7.82
N ARG A 137 -14.19 12.79 9.05
CA ARG A 137 -15.10 12.66 10.19
C ARG A 137 -14.88 13.82 11.16
N PRO A 138 -15.55 14.97 10.95
CA PRO A 138 -15.37 16.16 11.79
C PRO A 138 -15.86 15.84 13.21
N LYS A 139 -14.94 15.46 14.11
CA LYS A 139 -15.04 15.35 15.58
C LYS A 139 -14.00 14.40 16.21
N ASN A 140 -13.27 13.61 15.43
CA ASN A 140 -12.27 12.68 16.00
C ASN A 140 -10.96 13.42 16.34
N PRO A 141 -10.46 13.35 17.59
CA PRO A 141 -9.12 13.82 17.90
C PRO A 141 -8.08 12.91 17.21
N PRO A 142 -6.85 13.40 16.95
CA PRO A 142 -5.79 12.57 16.37
C PRO A 142 -5.53 11.26 17.12
N SER A 143 -5.79 11.20 18.43
CA SER A 143 -5.61 9.98 19.24
C SER A 143 -6.42 8.78 18.74
N VAL A 144 -7.58 9.00 18.10
CA VAL A 144 -8.42 7.94 17.53
C VAL A 144 -7.64 7.08 16.52
N TYR A 145 -6.73 7.69 15.76
CA TYR A 145 -5.88 6.94 14.82
C TYR A 145 -5.01 5.92 15.56
N PHE A 146 -4.31 6.34 16.63
CA PHE A 146 -3.48 5.44 17.42
C PHE A 146 -4.30 4.45 18.24
N GLU A 147 -5.44 4.86 18.79
CA GLU A 147 -6.31 3.96 19.55
C GLU A 147 -6.87 2.84 18.67
N SER A 148 -7.30 3.17 17.45
CA SER A 148 -7.73 2.19 16.45
C SER A 148 -6.58 1.27 16.03
N TYR A 149 -5.40 1.84 15.75
CA TYR A 149 -4.20 1.08 15.44
C TYR A 149 -3.85 0.10 16.56
N ARG A 150 -3.76 0.57 17.81
CA ARG A 150 -3.42 -0.26 18.96
C ARG A 150 -4.44 -1.39 19.16
N THR A 151 -5.73 -1.07 19.08
CA THR A 151 -6.80 -2.05 19.30
C THR A 151 -6.71 -3.21 18.30
N ALA A 152 -6.51 -2.89 17.01
CA ALA A 152 -6.30 -3.91 15.99
C ALA A 152 -4.97 -4.64 16.18
N PHE A 153 -3.88 -3.92 16.45
CA PHE A 153 -2.56 -4.53 16.68
C PHE A 153 -2.59 -5.56 17.82
N ASP A 154 -3.16 -5.21 18.98
CA ASP A 154 -3.20 -6.10 20.15
C ASP A 154 -3.97 -7.39 19.86
N GLN A 155 -5.09 -7.28 19.14
CA GLN A 155 -5.90 -8.43 18.73
C GLN A 155 -5.13 -9.32 17.73
N LEU A 156 -4.58 -8.73 16.66
CA LEU A 156 -3.85 -9.48 15.63
C LEU A 156 -2.56 -10.10 16.17
N TYR A 157 -1.91 -9.43 17.13
CA TYR A 157 -0.73 -9.96 17.82
C TYR A 157 -1.08 -11.17 18.69
N ALA A 158 -2.18 -11.11 19.44
CA ALA A 158 -2.67 -12.25 20.22
C ALA A 158 -3.04 -13.46 19.32
N GLU A 159 -3.70 -13.22 18.19
CA GLU A 159 -3.96 -14.26 17.19
C GLU A 159 -2.68 -14.84 16.57
N GLY A 160 -1.69 -13.99 16.30
CA GLY A 160 -0.36 -14.39 15.84
C GLY A 160 0.34 -15.32 16.83
N ALA A 161 0.32 -14.96 18.12
CA ALA A 161 0.86 -15.80 19.19
C ALA A 161 0.10 -17.13 19.34
N ALA A 162 -1.18 -17.18 18.98
CA ALA A 162 -1.99 -18.40 18.92
C ALA A 162 -1.78 -19.21 17.63
N GLY A 163 -0.85 -18.80 16.75
CA GLY A 163 -0.48 -19.53 15.53
C GLY A 163 -1.19 -19.06 14.26
N SER A 164 -1.87 -17.91 14.28
CA SER A 164 -2.58 -17.32 13.14
C SER A 164 -2.12 -15.89 12.83
N PRO A 165 -0.85 -15.66 12.44
CA PRO A 165 -0.33 -14.33 12.18
C PRO A 165 -1.03 -13.67 10.99
N LYS A 166 -1.30 -12.36 11.13
CA LYS A 166 -2.01 -11.53 10.17
C LYS A 166 -1.17 -10.33 9.76
N LEU A 167 -1.59 -9.62 8.71
CA LEU A 167 -1.00 -8.34 8.34
C LEU A 167 -1.80 -7.17 8.92
N MET A 168 -1.14 -6.03 9.01
CA MET A 168 -1.76 -4.76 9.39
C MET A 168 -1.00 -3.62 8.71
N ASP A 169 -1.70 -2.55 8.35
CA ASP A 169 -1.07 -1.29 7.94
C ASP A 169 -1.49 -0.11 8.80
N ALA A 170 -0.61 0.90 8.82
CA ALA A 170 -0.86 2.23 9.32
C ALA A 170 -0.79 3.18 8.12
N LEU A 171 -1.94 3.49 7.53
CA LEU A 171 -2.05 4.27 6.31
C LEU A 171 -2.01 5.77 6.61
N VAL A 172 -1.21 6.50 5.85
CA VAL A 172 -1.10 7.96 5.91
C VAL A 172 -1.03 8.55 4.52
N HIS A 173 -1.58 9.75 4.34
CA HIS A 173 -1.55 10.49 3.09
C HIS A 173 -0.60 11.68 3.19
N ALA A 174 0.22 11.93 2.16
CA ALA A 174 1.24 12.97 2.22
C ALA A 174 0.70 14.37 2.61
N HIS A 175 -0.52 14.71 2.19
CA HIS A 175 -1.17 15.99 2.48
C HIS A 175 -1.87 16.06 3.85
N VAL A 176 -1.95 14.94 4.58
CA VAL A 176 -2.61 14.79 5.88
C VAL A 176 -1.62 14.33 6.95
N GLY A 177 -1.05 13.14 6.81
CA GLY A 177 -0.16 12.50 7.78
C GLY A 177 1.13 13.27 8.09
N GLY A 178 1.60 14.13 7.19
CA GLY A 178 2.74 15.02 7.43
C GLY A 178 2.45 16.21 8.34
N ARG A 179 1.18 16.48 8.67
CA ARG A 179 0.81 17.62 9.51
C ARG A 179 1.26 17.41 10.96
N PRO A 180 1.69 18.47 11.68
CA PRO A 180 2.23 18.35 13.04
C PRO A 180 1.34 17.61 14.04
N ASN A 181 0.01 17.74 13.89
CA ASN A 181 -0.95 17.09 14.77
C ASN A 181 -1.19 15.59 14.47
N ILE A 182 -0.70 15.07 13.33
CA ILE A 182 -0.91 13.67 12.90
C ILE A 182 0.41 12.89 12.90
N ILE A 183 1.51 13.51 12.43
CA ILE A 183 2.80 12.82 12.25
C ILE A 183 3.32 12.20 13.55
N GLY A 184 3.09 12.85 14.70
CA GLY A 184 3.47 12.33 16.02
C GLY A 184 2.65 11.10 16.43
N VAL A 185 1.39 11.03 16.02
CA VAL A 185 0.50 9.88 16.28
C VAL A 185 0.88 8.70 15.37
N PHE A 186 1.23 8.97 14.11
CA PHE A 186 1.79 7.95 13.22
C PHE A 186 3.10 7.38 13.77
N GLU A 187 4.02 8.23 14.26
CA GLU A 187 5.25 7.76 14.92
C GLU A 187 4.94 6.91 16.16
N GLN A 188 3.90 7.25 16.92
CA GLN A 188 3.48 6.48 18.09
C GLN A 188 3.09 5.04 17.72
N CYS A 189 2.45 4.82 16.57
CA CYS A 189 2.11 3.48 16.07
C CYS A 189 3.38 2.64 15.84
N ILE A 190 4.40 3.21 15.19
CA ILE A 190 5.69 2.54 14.94
C ILE A 190 6.39 2.20 16.26
N ARG A 191 6.48 3.16 17.19
CA ARG A 191 7.10 2.94 18.50
C ARG A 191 6.38 1.85 19.30
N TYR A 192 5.05 1.83 19.23
CA TYR A 192 4.24 0.83 19.92
C TYR A 192 4.55 -0.57 19.41
N ALA A 193 4.44 -0.80 18.11
CA ALA A 193 4.73 -2.10 17.50
C ALA A 193 6.18 -2.56 17.74
N LYS A 194 7.15 -1.64 17.75
CA LYS A 194 8.56 -1.95 18.10
C LYS A 194 8.78 -2.37 19.54
N GLY A 195 7.82 -2.16 20.43
CA GLY A 195 7.85 -2.66 21.80
C GLY A 195 7.59 -4.16 21.92
N PHE A 196 7.20 -4.82 20.83
CA PHE A 196 6.88 -6.25 20.78
C PHE A 196 7.95 -7.02 20.00
N THR A 197 8.10 -8.30 20.31
CA THR A 197 8.95 -9.23 19.54
C THR A 197 8.14 -9.81 18.37
N ASP A 198 8.82 -10.46 17.42
CA ASP A 198 8.16 -11.20 16.33
C ASP A 198 7.22 -10.37 15.44
N VAL A 199 7.47 -9.06 15.33
CA VAL A 199 6.80 -8.15 14.41
C VAL A 199 7.66 -7.93 13.16
N TRP A 200 7.11 -8.24 11.99
CA TRP A 200 7.80 -8.02 10.71
C TRP A 200 7.43 -6.66 10.09
N PHE A 201 8.33 -5.68 10.22
CA PHE A 201 8.23 -4.41 9.49
C PHE A 201 8.72 -4.59 8.05
N CYS A 202 7.80 -4.51 7.08
CA CYS A 202 8.07 -4.78 5.68
C CYS A 202 7.20 -3.94 4.75
N THR A 203 7.57 -3.94 3.48
CA THR A 203 6.79 -3.42 2.37
C THR A 203 5.78 -4.47 1.89
N LYS A 204 4.65 -4.04 1.29
CA LYS A 204 3.63 -4.95 0.76
C LYS A 204 4.20 -5.85 -0.36
N GLY A 205 5.16 -5.36 -1.15
CA GLY A 205 5.90 -6.17 -2.12
C GLY A 205 6.75 -7.28 -1.51
N GLU A 206 7.29 -7.11 -0.32
CA GLU A 206 8.00 -8.19 0.40
C GLU A 206 7.01 -9.27 0.87
N ILE A 207 5.86 -8.86 1.41
CA ILE A 207 4.78 -9.80 1.76
C ILE A 207 4.31 -10.58 0.53
N ALA A 208 4.09 -9.89 -0.59
CA ALA A 208 3.64 -10.52 -1.83
C ALA A 208 4.64 -11.56 -2.35
N LYS A 209 5.95 -11.26 -2.35
CA LYS A 209 7.00 -12.21 -2.74
C LYS A 209 7.05 -13.41 -1.81
N TRP A 210 7.05 -13.19 -0.49
CA TRP A 210 7.00 -14.25 0.50
C TRP A 210 5.78 -15.15 0.30
N TYR A 211 4.61 -14.56 0.03
CA TYR A 211 3.37 -15.29 -0.20
C TYR A 211 3.47 -16.17 -1.46
N LEU A 212 3.93 -15.59 -2.58
CA LEU A 212 4.10 -16.33 -3.83
C LEU A 212 5.06 -17.51 -3.66
N GLU A 213 6.23 -17.29 -3.04
CA GLU A 213 7.22 -18.34 -2.81
C GLU A 213 6.68 -19.49 -1.96
N ARG A 214 5.80 -19.20 -0.99
CA ARG A 214 5.33 -20.19 -0.01
C ARG A 214 4.03 -20.89 -0.39
N TYR A 215 3.11 -20.18 -1.05
CA TYR A 215 1.75 -20.65 -1.30
C TYR A 215 1.45 -20.84 -2.78
N VAL A 216 2.24 -20.27 -3.68
CA VAL A 216 2.06 -20.40 -5.12
C VAL A 216 3.24 -21.18 -5.68
N LYS A 217 3.13 -22.51 -5.65
CA LYS A 217 4.13 -23.40 -6.25
C LYS A 217 4.25 -23.08 -7.73
N ARG A 218 5.36 -22.46 -8.14
CA ARG A 218 5.80 -22.49 -9.54
C ARG A 218 6.22 -23.93 -9.82
N ALA A 219 5.54 -24.59 -10.75
CA ALA A 219 5.92 -25.90 -11.25
C ALA A 219 7.34 -25.88 -11.85
#